data_AF-A0A0F9F521-F1
#
_entry.id   AF-A0A0F9F521-F1
#
_cell.length_a   1.000
_cell.length_b   1.000
_cell.length_c   1.000
_cell.angle_alpha   90.00
_cell.angle_beta   90.00
_cell.angle_gamma   90.00
#
_symmetry.space_group_name_H-M   'P 1'
#
loop_
_entity.id
_entity.type
_entity.pdbx_description
1 polymer ?
#
loop_
_entity_poly.entity_id
_entity_poly.type
_entity_poly.pdbx_seq_one_letter_code
_entity_poly.pdbx_strand_id
1 'polypeptide(L)'
;YCHSDGSSTTPNNSTTPSWGSGFIGCSGCHGSYSSSYGEPDYANTSAGAVNANSHNKHVVGETIACKSCHNDTTNDGSTTFANGIHIDGFKNVAIWSVYDSDSNKYNNYTPGVPNKTCDNIYCHAGTQQTWGGASLDCGSCHDANWTLPGRHSTHYNSVTNSTSRTGGNDSVTNNYIFNCGVCHDGTQIEHAGGEYEAGKRTAEVIFNTNIAGSVPPASNTTGGSYYTDGLFNFSNATCTTYCHSQGEGPAATYTDPNNTSFNWNSPQGTLDCIGCHDSDDQQAAMANRMSTGRHTAHINNTTFIGDNFACNTCHAGTVSASSNLSIIGKDFHVNAVKNVVFNGVNPSGNFTQGADTCDTLYCHSDGSSTTPNNSTTPTWGSGGLDCQGCHGSYSSSYGEPDYVNTSAGATNANSHDTHVVVGGFVCKVCHNDTTDTATNPPTSTFANRVHIDGVKNVAIWSAYDTSAGDKYDNYVSGTKTCSDIACHGGGSPQWGDSLTCDACHLVSGPDVDDYTWTNFASGFTQAQINTTDWGQVSGTVYGHGGTTGNLPLVCTDCHDSSAAHGGPTNYFRLRDSSDPGGD
;
A
#
# COMPACT_ATOMS: atom_id res chain seq x y z
N TYR A 1 12.62 70.48 -3.66
CA TYR A 1 12.39 70.00 -5.04
C TYR A 1 11.05 69.28 -5.05
N CYS A 2 9.96 69.93 -5.47
CA CYS A 2 8.59 69.45 -5.17
C CYS A 2 7.82 68.88 -6.38
N HIS A 3 8.44 68.77 -7.57
CA HIS A 3 7.77 68.33 -8.81
C HIS A 3 8.67 67.39 -9.66
N SER A 4 9.44 66.51 -9.02
CA SER A 4 10.23 65.47 -9.68
C SER A 4 9.70 64.08 -9.32
N ASP A 5 9.72 63.15 -10.28
CA ASP A 5 9.29 61.75 -10.12
C ASP A 5 10.25 60.90 -9.24
N GLY A 6 11.31 61.51 -8.71
CA GLY A 6 12.33 60.86 -7.87
C GLY A 6 13.49 60.22 -8.64
N SER A 7 13.48 60.24 -9.98
CA SER A 7 14.55 59.72 -10.83
C SER A 7 15.65 60.74 -11.12
N SER A 8 15.35 62.05 -11.05
CA SER A 8 16.27 63.15 -11.35
C SER A 8 16.15 64.29 -10.35
N THR A 9 17.23 65.07 -10.22
CA THR A 9 17.21 66.37 -9.53
C THR A 9 16.54 67.47 -10.35
N THR A 10 16.18 67.22 -11.62
CA THR A 10 15.40 68.16 -12.44
C THR A 10 13.90 67.86 -12.33
N PRO A 11 13.02 68.86 -12.22
CA PRO A 11 11.57 68.64 -12.30
C PRO A 11 11.21 67.90 -13.59
N ASN A 12 10.59 66.74 -13.45
CA ASN A 12 10.25 65.83 -14.55
C ASN A 12 8.92 65.10 -14.30
N ASN A 13 8.19 65.44 -13.23
CA ASN A 13 6.87 64.88 -13.00
C ASN A 13 5.80 65.61 -13.85
N SER A 14 4.86 64.84 -14.37
CA SER A 14 3.77 65.25 -15.24
C SER A 14 2.48 65.64 -14.49
N THR A 15 2.38 65.38 -13.18
CA THR A 15 1.26 65.83 -12.35
C THR A 15 1.50 67.26 -11.85
N THR A 16 0.92 68.26 -12.51
CA THR A 16 0.83 69.62 -11.96
C THR A 16 -0.19 69.64 -10.83
N PRO A 17 0.22 69.87 -9.57
CA PRO A 17 -0.74 69.96 -8.48
C PRO A 17 -1.53 71.27 -8.60
N SER A 18 -2.86 71.16 -8.52
CA SER A 18 -3.75 72.32 -8.53
C SER A 18 -3.93 72.87 -7.11
N TRP A 19 -3.79 74.18 -6.94
CA TRP A 19 -4.05 74.82 -5.64
C TRP A 19 -5.47 74.55 -5.17
N GLY A 20 -5.61 73.96 -3.97
CA GLY A 20 -6.90 73.66 -3.33
C GLY A 20 -7.41 72.22 -3.46
N SER A 21 -6.67 71.29 -4.07
CA SER A 21 -7.11 69.90 -4.29
C SER A 21 -7.01 68.95 -3.09
N GLY A 22 -6.88 69.45 -1.87
CA GLY A 22 -6.67 68.62 -0.68
C GLY A 22 -5.24 68.04 -0.59
N PHE A 23 -5.06 67.07 0.30
CA PHE A 23 -3.76 66.48 0.61
C PHE A 23 -3.27 65.58 -0.53
N ILE A 24 -2.01 65.73 -0.95
CA ILE A 24 -1.38 64.95 -2.02
C ILE A 24 -0.48 63.89 -1.36
N GLY A 25 -0.82 62.61 -1.53
CA GLY A 25 0.02 61.50 -1.07
C GLY A 25 1.25 61.27 -1.95
N CYS A 26 2.11 60.33 -1.57
CA CYS A 26 3.38 60.04 -2.28
C CYS A 26 3.20 59.83 -3.80
N SER A 27 2.18 59.09 -4.22
CA SER A 27 1.87 58.81 -5.65
C SER A 27 1.43 60.02 -6.47
N GLY A 28 1.07 61.12 -5.82
CA GLY A 28 0.80 62.38 -6.52
C GLY A 28 2.06 63.10 -6.96
N CYS A 29 3.22 62.76 -6.36
CA CYS A 29 4.49 63.45 -6.55
C CYS A 29 5.64 62.54 -7.02
N HIS A 30 5.62 61.25 -6.68
CA HIS A 30 6.64 60.25 -7.00
C HIS A 30 6.11 59.14 -7.89
N GLY A 31 6.99 58.50 -8.66
CA GLY A 31 6.62 57.48 -9.64
C GLY A 31 5.96 58.06 -10.89
N SER A 32 5.79 57.23 -11.93
CA SER A 32 4.98 57.60 -13.09
C SER A 32 3.50 57.20 -12.90
N TYR A 33 2.65 57.47 -13.90
CA TYR A 33 1.23 57.07 -13.89
C TYR A 33 1.01 55.55 -13.75
N SER A 34 2.03 54.73 -14.01
CA SER A 34 1.97 53.28 -13.80
C SER A 34 2.36 52.83 -12.40
N SER A 35 2.88 53.71 -11.54
CA SER A 35 3.18 53.37 -10.14
C SER A 35 1.88 53.23 -9.33
N SER A 36 1.84 52.22 -8.46
CA SER A 36 0.64 51.91 -7.65
C SER A 36 0.61 52.69 -6.32
N TYR A 37 1.79 53.00 -5.78
CA TYR A 37 1.98 53.63 -4.46
C TYR A 37 2.90 54.86 -4.51
N GLY A 38 3.30 55.30 -5.71
CA GLY A 38 4.28 56.38 -5.90
C GLY A 38 5.72 55.91 -5.81
N GLU A 39 5.93 54.60 -5.89
CA GLU A 39 7.25 54.02 -6.01
C GLU A 39 7.90 54.41 -7.35
N PRO A 40 9.22 54.69 -7.37
CA PRO A 40 9.92 54.86 -8.63
C PRO A 40 9.83 53.59 -9.50
N ASP A 41 9.35 53.74 -10.72
CA ASP A 41 9.04 52.64 -11.65
C ASP A 41 9.96 52.59 -12.89
N TYR A 42 11.07 53.32 -12.86
CA TYR A 42 12.09 53.24 -13.91
C TYR A 42 12.80 51.87 -13.93
N ALA A 43 13.24 51.45 -15.12
CA ALA A 43 13.92 50.17 -15.30
C ALA A 43 15.21 50.09 -14.46
N ASN A 44 15.40 48.95 -13.80
CA ASN A 44 16.62 48.67 -13.06
C ASN A 44 17.80 48.49 -14.04
N THR A 45 18.80 49.37 -13.97
CA THR A 45 19.91 49.34 -14.93
C THR A 45 20.99 48.32 -14.55
N SER A 46 21.35 48.25 -13.26
CA SER A 46 22.30 47.29 -12.68
C SER A 46 22.39 47.46 -11.16
N ALA A 47 22.85 46.42 -10.47
CA ALA A 47 23.06 46.46 -9.02
C ALA A 47 24.03 47.58 -8.62
N GLY A 48 23.67 48.36 -7.59
CA GLY A 48 24.50 49.44 -7.05
C GLY A 48 24.58 50.71 -7.91
N ALA A 49 24.11 50.69 -9.16
CA ALA A 49 24.15 51.85 -10.05
C ALA A 49 23.26 53.00 -9.58
N VAL A 50 23.47 54.20 -10.12
CA VAL A 50 22.69 55.42 -9.80
C VAL A 50 21.19 55.20 -9.99
N ASN A 51 20.80 54.42 -11.01
CA ASN A 51 19.42 54.05 -11.34
C ASN A 51 19.08 52.60 -10.97
N ALA A 52 19.81 52.01 -10.02
CA ALA A 52 19.42 50.73 -9.41
C ALA A 52 18.01 50.84 -8.81
N ASN A 53 17.13 49.90 -9.16
CA ASN A 53 15.74 49.91 -8.71
C ASN A 53 15.30 48.53 -8.18
N SER A 54 14.90 48.48 -6.91
CA SER A 54 14.24 47.32 -6.30
C SER A 54 12.85 47.66 -5.73
N HIS A 55 12.27 48.83 -6.02
CA HIS A 55 11.00 49.22 -5.42
C HIS A 55 9.85 48.30 -5.82
N ASN A 56 9.76 47.90 -7.10
CA ASN A 56 8.71 46.98 -7.54
C ASN A 56 8.76 45.64 -6.78
N LYS A 57 9.97 45.16 -6.43
CA LYS A 57 10.12 43.94 -5.62
C LYS A 57 9.56 44.14 -4.21
N HIS A 58 9.97 45.22 -3.52
CA HIS A 58 9.63 45.42 -2.12
C HIS A 58 8.23 46.02 -1.91
N VAL A 59 7.89 47.09 -2.62
CA VAL A 59 6.65 47.85 -2.42
C VAL A 59 5.45 47.15 -3.08
N VAL A 60 5.63 46.59 -4.28
CA VAL A 60 4.53 45.96 -5.02
C VAL A 60 4.51 44.45 -4.78
N GLY A 61 5.66 43.78 -4.92
CA GLY A 61 5.78 42.34 -4.76
C GLY A 61 5.55 41.86 -3.31
N GLU A 62 6.26 42.46 -2.36
CA GLU A 62 6.20 42.08 -0.94
C GLU A 62 5.31 43.01 -0.10
N THR A 63 4.66 44.01 -0.71
CA THR A 63 3.78 44.98 -0.03
C THR A 63 4.42 45.74 1.14
N ILE A 64 5.74 45.96 1.09
CA ILE A 64 6.50 46.65 2.14
C ILE A 64 6.18 48.14 2.11
N ALA A 65 5.73 48.68 3.24
CA ALA A 65 5.41 50.10 3.39
C ALA A 65 6.67 50.99 3.24
N CYS A 66 6.52 52.17 2.61
CA CYS A 66 7.62 53.11 2.40
C CYS A 66 8.34 53.48 3.71
N LYS A 67 7.61 53.57 4.83
CA LYS A 67 8.18 53.88 6.16
C LYS A 67 9.24 52.88 6.59
N SER A 68 9.17 51.61 6.17
CA SER A 68 10.15 50.58 6.53
C SER A 68 11.55 50.93 6.06
N CYS A 69 11.68 51.67 4.95
CA CYS A 69 12.96 52.12 4.40
C CYS A 69 13.18 53.65 4.47
N HIS A 70 12.12 54.41 4.67
CA HIS A 70 12.13 55.88 4.71
C HIS A 70 11.61 56.40 6.05
N ASN A 71 12.00 55.75 7.16
CA ASN A 71 11.44 56.00 8.48
C ASN A 71 11.62 57.45 8.96
N ASP A 72 12.72 58.10 8.55
CA ASP A 72 12.98 59.49 8.93
C ASP A 72 12.32 60.49 7.97
N THR A 73 11.82 60.03 6.82
CA THR A 73 11.18 60.86 5.80
C THR A 73 9.67 60.92 6.00
N THR A 74 9.03 59.83 6.44
CA THR A 74 7.57 59.75 6.63
C THR A 74 7.17 59.08 7.94
N ASN A 75 6.12 59.61 8.60
CA ASN A 75 5.61 59.05 9.85
C ASN A 75 4.62 57.89 9.65
N ASP A 76 3.93 57.86 8.51
CA ASP A 76 2.84 56.92 8.20
C ASP A 76 3.07 56.09 6.92
N GLY A 77 4.16 56.35 6.19
CA GLY A 77 4.48 55.64 4.96
C GLY A 77 3.67 56.05 3.73
N SER A 78 2.80 57.07 3.82
CA SER A 78 1.84 57.39 2.75
C SER A 78 1.58 58.88 2.53
N THR A 79 1.58 59.69 3.60
CA THR A 79 1.12 61.08 3.52
C THR A 79 1.94 62.05 4.38
N THR A 80 2.37 61.68 5.57
CA THR A 80 2.96 62.67 6.51
C THR A 80 4.48 62.65 6.49
N PHE A 81 5.09 63.83 6.33
CA PHE A 81 6.54 64.00 6.36
C PHE A 81 7.04 64.16 7.81
N ALA A 82 8.02 63.35 8.18
CA ALA A 82 8.49 63.27 9.57
C ALA A 82 9.44 64.42 9.95
N ASN A 83 10.26 64.88 8.99
CA ASN A 83 11.27 65.93 9.19
C ASN A 83 11.61 66.63 7.85
N GLY A 84 12.24 67.81 7.92
CA GLY A 84 12.66 68.61 6.75
C GLY A 84 13.70 67.95 5.81
N ILE A 85 14.05 66.69 6.03
CA ILE A 85 14.97 65.89 5.21
C ILE A 85 14.35 65.48 3.87
N HIS A 86 13.03 65.52 3.70
CA HIS A 86 12.40 65.19 2.42
C HIS A 86 12.74 66.21 1.30
N ILE A 87 13.09 67.45 1.68
CA ILE A 87 13.28 68.56 0.75
C ILE A 87 14.75 68.93 0.51
N ASP A 88 15.70 68.16 1.07
CA ASP A 88 17.15 68.45 1.02
C ASP A 88 17.81 68.08 -0.32
N GLY A 89 17.09 67.39 -1.21
CA GLY A 89 17.58 66.97 -2.52
C GLY A 89 18.37 65.67 -2.53
N PHE A 90 18.46 64.96 -1.39
CA PHE A 90 19.11 63.67 -1.27
C PHE A 90 18.09 62.52 -1.23
N LYS A 91 18.51 61.35 -1.75
CA LYS A 91 17.75 60.10 -1.60
C LYS A 91 18.07 59.53 -0.21
N ASN A 92 17.26 59.90 0.77
CA ASN A 92 17.44 59.48 2.17
C ASN A 92 16.75 58.13 2.41
N VAL A 93 17.54 57.08 2.64
CA VAL A 93 17.06 55.77 3.09
C VAL A 93 17.54 55.57 4.52
N ALA A 94 16.59 55.41 5.43
CA ALA A 94 16.82 55.14 6.84
C ALA A 94 15.89 53.98 7.20
N ILE A 95 16.47 52.78 7.30
CA ILE A 95 15.72 51.58 7.65
C ILE A 95 15.16 51.75 9.05
N TRP A 96 13.89 51.39 9.24
CA TRP A 96 13.29 51.44 10.55
C TRP A 96 14.04 50.50 11.49
N SER A 97 14.50 51.02 12.63
CA SER A 97 15.37 50.30 13.59
C SER A 97 14.78 49.02 14.17
N VAL A 98 13.50 48.72 13.93
CA VAL A 98 12.98 47.38 14.20
C VAL A 98 13.65 46.38 13.25
N TYR A 99 13.77 46.66 11.95
CA TYR A 99 14.33 45.74 10.95
C TYR A 99 15.88 45.74 10.85
N ASP A 100 16.54 46.68 11.51
CA ASP A 100 18.00 46.80 11.54
C ASP A 100 18.54 46.27 12.86
N SER A 101 19.41 45.26 12.79
CA SER A 101 20.04 44.69 13.98
C SER A 101 21.23 45.53 14.48
N ASP A 102 21.68 46.51 13.68
CA ASP A 102 22.70 47.48 14.05
C ASP A 102 22.07 48.75 14.64
N SER A 103 22.81 49.42 15.51
CA SER A 103 22.41 50.70 16.11
C SER A 103 22.52 51.90 15.15
N ASN A 104 22.98 51.67 13.91
CA ASN A 104 23.34 52.69 12.95
C ASN A 104 22.38 52.75 11.75
N LYS A 105 21.29 53.51 11.91
CA LYS A 105 20.18 53.71 10.96
C LYS A 105 20.57 54.15 9.53
N TYR A 106 21.83 54.58 9.31
CA TYR A 106 22.31 55.18 8.05
C TYR A 106 23.44 54.40 7.36
N ASN A 107 23.84 53.23 7.87
CA ASN A 107 24.96 52.44 7.31
C ASN A 107 24.64 51.84 5.90
N ASN A 108 23.38 51.85 5.46
CA ASN A 108 22.90 51.12 4.27
C ASN A 108 22.67 52.00 3.01
N TYR A 109 22.71 53.33 3.14
CA TYR A 109 22.60 54.23 1.99
C TYR A 109 23.07 55.64 2.34
N THR A 110 24.38 55.84 2.52
CA THR A 110 24.90 57.20 2.68
C THR A 110 25.09 57.86 1.31
N PRO A 111 24.55 59.07 1.06
CA PRO A 111 24.81 59.80 -0.18
C PRO A 111 26.31 59.97 -0.43
N GLY A 112 26.82 59.42 -1.54
CA GLY A 112 28.24 59.50 -1.92
C GLY A 112 29.07 58.22 -1.70
N VAL A 113 28.49 57.14 -1.16
CA VAL A 113 29.16 55.83 -1.08
C VAL A 113 28.94 55.08 -2.40
N PRO A 114 30.00 54.54 -3.05
CA PRO A 114 29.89 53.88 -4.36
C PRO A 114 28.98 52.65 -4.40
N ASN A 115 28.72 52.01 -3.25
CA ASN A 115 28.00 50.74 -3.17
C ASN A 115 26.72 50.93 -2.35
N LYS A 116 25.56 50.87 -3.01
CA LYS A 116 24.23 50.92 -2.40
C LYS A 116 23.89 49.55 -1.80
N THR A 117 24.55 49.20 -0.69
CA THR A 117 24.43 47.90 -0.03
C THR A 117 23.61 47.98 1.24
N CYS A 118 22.93 46.88 1.53
CA CYS A 118 22.05 46.66 2.66
C CYS A 118 22.69 45.56 3.51
N ASP A 119 23.23 45.93 4.67
CA ASP A 119 23.94 45.06 5.59
C ASP A 119 23.15 44.90 6.90
N ASN A 120 23.25 43.72 7.53
CA ASN A 120 22.67 43.44 8.85
C ASN A 120 21.15 43.69 8.99
N ILE A 121 20.43 43.65 7.87
CA ILE A 121 18.97 43.79 7.83
C ILE A 121 18.29 42.43 8.05
N TYR A 122 17.27 42.42 8.91
CA TYR A 122 16.50 41.22 9.26
C TYR A 122 15.87 40.55 8.04
N CYS A 123 15.23 41.32 7.14
CA CYS A 123 14.61 40.80 5.91
C CYS A 123 15.62 40.14 4.93
N HIS A 124 16.92 40.36 5.13
CA HIS A 124 17.99 39.74 4.35
C HIS A 124 18.82 38.75 5.18
N ALA A 125 18.27 38.27 6.30
CA ALA A 125 18.93 37.35 7.22
C ALA A 125 20.32 37.82 7.70
N GLY A 126 20.53 39.14 7.75
CA GLY A 126 21.81 39.75 8.11
C GLY A 126 22.90 39.65 7.04
N THR A 127 22.60 39.11 5.86
CA THR A 127 23.54 39.04 4.73
C THR A 127 23.61 40.37 3.99
N GLN A 128 24.79 40.69 3.44
CA GLN A 128 24.97 41.88 2.60
C GLN A 128 24.24 41.71 1.27
N GLN A 129 23.30 42.60 0.99
CA GLN A 129 22.59 42.66 -0.28
C GLN A 129 22.86 43.96 -1.01
N THR A 130 22.71 43.97 -2.34
CA THR A 130 22.90 45.19 -3.14
C THR A 130 21.58 45.64 -3.74
N TRP A 131 21.26 46.93 -3.61
CA TRP A 131 20.06 47.50 -4.23
C TRP A 131 20.11 47.37 -5.77
N GLY A 132 19.01 46.98 -6.39
CA GLY A 132 18.95 46.60 -7.82
C GLY A 132 19.57 45.24 -8.14
N GLY A 133 19.89 44.41 -7.13
CA GLY A 133 20.42 43.06 -7.29
C GLY A 133 19.42 42.03 -7.85
N ALA A 134 19.92 40.82 -8.08
CA ALA A 134 19.11 39.65 -8.46
C ALA A 134 18.09 39.30 -7.36
N SER A 135 17.07 38.51 -7.70
CA SER A 135 16.17 37.95 -6.68
C SER A 135 16.90 36.89 -5.87
N LEU A 136 16.62 36.84 -4.57
CA LEU A 136 17.20 35.86 -3.65
C LEU A 136 16.41 34.56 -3.71
N ASP A 137 17.10 33.44 -3.61
CA ASP A 137 16.48 32.14 -3.32
C ASP A 137 16.39 31.93 -1.80
N CYS A 138 15.69 30.88 -1.35
CA CYS A 138 15.60 30.58 0.09
C CYS A 138 16.99 30.35 0.71
N GLY A 139 17.88 29.68 -0.03
CA GLY A 139 19.28 29.39 0.32
C GLY A 139 20.13 30.62 0.63
N SER A 140 19.74 31.79 0.13
CA SER A 140 20.42 33.06 0.40
C SER A 140 20.21 33.55 1.84
N CYS A 141 19.17 33.05 2.53
CA CYS A 141 18.82 33.47 3.89
C CYS A 141 19.02 32.36 4.92
N HIS A 142 18.69 31.12 4.56
CA HIS A 142 18.76 29.94 5.41
C HIS A 142 18.86 28.69 4.53
N ASP A 143 19.33 27.56 5.05
CA ASP A 143 19.39 26.33 4.25
C ASP A 143 17.98 25.98 3.72
N ALA A 144 17.88 25.54 2.47
CA ALA A 144 16.59 25.28 1.83
C ALA A 144 16.54 23.91 1.16
N ASN A 145 17.39 23.00 1.62
CA ASN A 145 17.55 21.67 1.07
C ASN A 145 17.70 20.64 2.22
N TRP A 146 18.02 19.38 1.88
CA TRP A 146 18.17 18.29 2.84
C TRP A 146 19.21 18.51 3.95
N THR A 147 20.11 19.51 3.85
CA THR A 147 21.08 19.85 4.91
C THR A 147 20.46 20.54 6.11
N LEU A 148 19.21 21.01 5.98
CA LEU A 148 18.45 21.64 7.04
C LEU A 148 18.43 20.77 8.32
N PRO A 149 18.65 21.36 9.51
CA PRO A 149 18.73 20.63 10.77
C PRO A 149 17.37 20.03 11.19
N GLY A 150 17.41 19.15 12.20
CA GLY A 150 16.20 18.45 12.67
C GLY A 150 15.72 17.41 11.66
N ARG A 151 14.43 17.39 11.34
CA ARG A 151 13.81 16.40 10.43
C ARG A 151 13.38 16.93 9.08
N HIS A 152 13.94 18.05 8.63
CA HIS A 152 13.74 18.52 7.26
C HIS A 152 14.19 17.49 6.23
N SER A 153 15.35 16.86 6.39
CA SER A 153 15.84 15.81 5.47
C SER A 153 14.90 14.60 5.34
N THR A 154 14.01 14.38 6.32
CA THR A 154 13.00 13.31 6.25
C THR A 154 11.81 13.70 5.37
N HIS A 155 11.45 14.98 5.34
CA HIS A 155 10.29 15.50 4.60
C HIS A 155 10.66 16.11 3.25
N TYR A 156 11.86 16.67 3.13
CA TYR A 156 12.41 17.25 1.92
C TYR A 156 13.81 16.68 1.69
N ASN A 157 13.86 15.46 1.13
CA ASN A 157 15.10 14.78 0.80
C ASN A 157 15.58 15.14 -0.61
N SER A 158 15.95 16.41 -0.79
CA SER A 158 16.46 16.94 -2.06
C SER A 158 17.71 17.78 -1.84
N VAL A 159 18.70 17.61 -2.72
CA VAL A 159 19.90 18.45 -2.80
C VAL A 159 19.63 19.83 -3.38
N THR A 160 18.49 20.02 -4.04
CA THR A 160 18.14 21.29 -4.69
C THR A 160 17.43 22.19 -3.68
N ASN A 161 17.91 23.43 -3.55
CA ASN A 161 17.25 24.44 -2.74
C ASN A 161 15.81 24.65 -3.24
N SER A 162 14.86 24.63 -2.30
CA SER A 162 13.51 25.11 -2.58
C SER A 162 13.55 26.60 -2.93
N THR A 163 12.71 27.01 -3.87
CA THR A 163 12.56 28.41 -4.29
C THR A 163 11.14 28.93 -4.08
N SER A 164 10.27 28.14 -3.42
CA SER A 164 8.86 28.48 -3.23
C SER A 164 8.30 27.91 -1.93
N ARG A 165 7.32 28.62 -1.36
CA ARG A 165 6.47 28.17 -0.24
C ARG A 165 5.10 27.68 -0.70
N THR A 166 4.95 27.31 -1.98
CA THR A 166 3.73 26.64 -2.45
C THR A 166 3.64 25.24 -1.85
N GLY A 167 2.51 24.91 -1.24
CA GLY A 167 2.25 23.56 -0.74
C GLY A 167 2.16 22.56 -1.89
N GLY A 168 2.88 21.45 -1.79
CA GLY A 168 2.90 20.39 -2.80
C GLY A 168 3.60 19.13 -2.29
N ASN A 169 3.29 18.00 -2.92
CA ASN A 169 3.94 16.72 -2.67
C ASN A 169 4.54 16.23 -4.00
N ASP A 170 5.85 16.41 -4.13
CA ASP A 170 6.64 16.00 -5.30
C ASP A 170 7.46 14.74 -4.97
N SER A 171 7.01 13.96 -3.97
CA SER A 171 7.69 12.73 -3.56
C SER A 171 7.79 11.75 -4.73
N VAL A 172 8.93 11.08 -4.78
CA VAL A 172 9.23 10.03 -5.75
C VAL A 172 9.53 8.74 -5.00
N THR A 173 9.59 7.61 -5.69
CA THR A 173 9.80 6.27 -5.12
C THR A 173 10.83 6.25 -3.97
N ASN A 174 11.99 6.87 -4.14
CA ASN A 174 13.07 6.83 -3.15
C ASN A 174 13.14 8.01 -2.19
N ASN A 175 12.40 9.11 -2.42
CA ASN A 175 12.53 10.35 -1.65
C ASN A 175 11.17 10.96 -1.29
N TYR A 176 11.00 11.31 -0.01
CA TYR A 176 9.94 12.24 0.37
C TYR A 176 10.37 13.65 -0.02
N ILE A 177 9.52 14.34 -0.77
CA ILE A 177 9.72 15.72 -1.22
C ILE A 177 8.40 16.47 -1.01
N PHE A 178 8.14 16.81 0.25
CA PHE A 178 7.09 17.76 0.60
C PHE A 178 7.64 19.17 0.47
N ASN A 179 7.07 19.97 -0.43
CA ASN A 179 7.48 21.36 -0.60
C ASN A 179 7.29 22.12 0.71
N CYS A 180 8.14 23.13 0.96
CA CYS A 180 8.16 23.84 2.24
C CYS A 180 6.79 24.40 2.65
N GLY A 181 5.94 24.75 1.69
CA GLY A 181 4.57 25.21 1.91
C GLY A 181 3.63 24.20 2.58
N VAL A 182 3.99 22.92 2.64
CA VAL A 182 3.22 21.91 3.39
C VAL A 182 3.28 22.19 4.90
N CYS A 183 4.41 22.70 5.40
CA CYS A 183 4.61 23.02 6.82
C CYS A 183 4.71 24.53 7.09
N HIS A 184 5.05 25.32 6.07
CA HIS A 184 5.19 26.78 6.13
C HIS A 184 4.21 27.43 5.15
N ASP A 185 2.91 27.16 5.32
CA ASP A 185 1.86 27.62 4.41
C ASP A 185 1.88 29.15 4.25
N GLY A 186 2.31 29.60 3.06
CA GLY A 186 2.47 31.02 2.75
C GLY A 186 1.17 31.81 2.66
N THR A 187 0.00 31.15 2.70
CA THR A 187 -1.30 31.82 2.81
C THR A 187 -1.67 32.20 4.24
N GLN A 188 -0.98 31.61 5.22
CA GLN A 188 -1.27 31.76 6.65
C GLN A 188 -0.09 32.34 7.44
N ILE A 189 1.12 32.28 6.89
CA ILE A 189 2.36 32.76 7.51
C ILE A 189 2.99 33.89 6.70
N GLU A 190 3.26 35.01 7.38
CA GLU A 190 4.09 36.10 6.88
C GLU A 190 5.58 35.73 7.05
N HIS A 191 6.26 35.35 5.97
CA HIS A 191 7.69 35.05 6.02
C HIS A 191 8.49 36.35 5.94
N ALA A 192 9.24 36.67 7.00
CA ALA A 192 10.14 37.83 7.09
C ALA A 192 9.49 39.21 6.83
N GLY A 193 8.15 39.31 6.82
CA GLY A 193 7.40 40.55 6.60
C GLY A 193 7.01 41.31 7.88
N GLY A 194 7.09 40.65 9.04
CA GLY A 194 6.75 41.25 10.34
C GLY A 194 7.89 41.99 11.01
N GLU A 195 7.56 42.87 11.97
CA GLU A 195 8.53 43.55 12.83
C GLU A 195 9.45 42.53 13.50
N TYR A 196 10.75 42.82 13.49
CA TYR A 196 11.71 42.00 14.21
C TYR A 196 11.44 42.08 15.71
N GLU A 197 11.25 40.91 16.30
CA GLU A 197 11.16 40.74 17.73
C GLU A 197 12.29 39.83 18.23
N ALA A 198 13.12 40.36 19.13
CA ALA A 198 14.22 39.61 19.74
C ALA A 198 13.67 38.34 20.43
N GLY A 199 14.14 37.17 19.98
CA GLY A 199 13.69 35.86 20.48
C GLY A 199 12.53 35.21 19.70
N LYS A 200 11.86 35.93 18.78
CA LYS A 200 10.77 35.40 17.93
C LYS A 200 11.20 34.99 16.53
N ARG A 201 12.49 34.74 16.29
CA ARG A 201 13.01 34.28 14.99
C ARG A 201 12.65 32.83 14.67
N THR A 202 11.57 32.33 15.26
CA THR A 202 11.16 30.93 15.16
C THR A 202 10.47 30.72 13.82
N ALA A 203 10.85 29.65 13.12
CA ALA A 203 10.12 29.19 11.96
C ALA A 203 8.67 28.87 12.38
N GLU A 204 7.71 29.63 11.87
CA GLU A 204 6.30 29.37 12.10
C GLU A 204 5.90 28.13 11.30
N VAL A 205 5.26 27.18 11.97
CA VAL A 205 4.75 25.97 11.33
C VAL A 205 3.24 26.04 11.35
N ILE A 206 2.65 26.17 10.16
CA ILE A 206 1.22 26.09 9.92
C ILE A 206 1.06 25.16 8.71
N PHE A 207 0.39 24.04 8.96
CA PHE A 207 0.26 22.99 7.96
C PHE A 207 -0.74 23.35 6.87
N ASN A 208 -0.40 23.02 5.63
CA ASN A 208 -1.36 23.03 4.55
C ASN A 208 -2.38 21.90 4.75
N THR A 209 -3.62 22.28 5.03
CA THR A 209 -4.70 21.34 5.41
C THR A 209 -5.20 20.44 4.28
N ASN A 210 -4.86 20.74 3.03
CA ASN A 210 -5.20 19.88 1.89
C ASN A 210 -4.22 18.71 1.72
N ILE A 211 -2.99 18.86 2.23
CA ILE A 211 -1.92 17.87 2.08
C ILE A 211 -1.68 17.14 3.40
N ALA A 212 -1.53 17.90 4.50
CA ALA A 212 -1.31 17.34 5.83
C ALA A 212 -2.60 16.91 6.56
N GLY A 213 -3.76 17.27 6.00
CA GLY A 213 -5.09 16.91 6.52
C GLY A 213 -5.78 18.02 7.33
N SER A 214 -7.12 18.00 7.37
CA SER A 214 -7.91 19.21 7.68
C SER A 214 -8.53 19.25 9.09
N VAL A 215 -8.86 18.11 9.73
CA VAL A 215 -9.56 18.06 11.04
C VAL A 215 -9.27 16.71 11.78
N PRO A 216 -9.24 16.63 13.13
CA PRO A 216 -8.83 17.72 14.01
C PRO A 216 -7.53 18.29 13.44
N PRO A 217 -7.36 19.62 13.45
CA PRO A 217 -6.46 20.26 12.50
C PRO A 217 -5.07 19.66 12.58
N ALA A 218 -4.43 19.48 11.41
CA ALA A 218 -3.00 19.25 11.36
C ALA A 218 -2.35 20.30 12.26
N SER A 219 -1.73 19.85 13.34
CA SER A 219 -1.29 20.71 14.42
C SER A 219 0.12 20.35 14.82
N ASN A 220 0.85 21.33 15.34
CA ASN A 220 2.07 21.09 16.08
C ASN A 220 1.89 21.55 17.51
N THR A 221 2.61 20.90 18.43
CA THR A 221 2.80 21.38 19.79
C THR A 221 4.25 21.78 19.95
N THR A 222 4.50 23.04 20.31
CA THR A 222 5.85 23.58 20.51
C THR A 222 6.60 22.77 21.57
N GLY A 223 7.82 22.32 21.24
CA GLY A 223 8.72 21.65 22.17
C GLY A 223 9.81 22.57 22.72
N GLY A 224 10.82 21.99 23.38
CA GLY A 224 12.02 22.74 23.77
C GLY A 224 12.74 23.37 22.57
N SER A 225 13.31 24.56 22.74
CA SER A 225 13.99 25.30 21.66
C SER A 225 15.35 24.68 21.31
N TYR A 226 15.63 24.53 20.01
CA TYR A 226 16.92 24.11 19.49
C TYR A 226 17.45 25.13 18.47
N TYR A 227 18.78 25.17 18.33
CA TYR A 227 19.49 26.25 17.64
C TYR A 227 20.14 25.81 16.32
N THR A 228 20.15 26.78 15.40
CA THR A 228 21.02 27.01 14.23
C THR A 228 20.60 26.47 12.87
N ASP A 229 19.85 27.31 12.14
CA ASP A 229 20.02 27.57 10.70
C ASP A 229 20.01 29.10 10.48
N GLY A 230 21.19 29.71 10.37
CA GLY A 230 21.34 31.17 10.28
C GLY A 230 20.73 31.93 11.47
N LEU A 231 19.85 32.90 11.18
CA LEU A 231 19.10 33.67 12.19
C LEU A 231 17.79 32.98 12.62
N PHE A 232 17.41 31.84 12.04
CA PHE A 232 16.13 31.18 12.29
C PHE A 232 16.24 30.07 13.33
N ASN A 233 15.25 30.03 14.23
CA ASN A 233 15.14 29.07 15.32
C ASN A 233 14.04 28.05 15.03
N PHE A 234 14.16 26.83 15.55
CA PHE A 234 13.09 25.83 15.51
C PHE A 234 12.92 25.14 16.87
N SER A 235 11.74 24.58 17.10
CA SER A 235 11.42 23.86 18.34
C SER A 235 11.41 22.35 18.10
N ASN A 236 11.57 21.57 19.15
CA ASN A 236 11.41 20.12 19.09
C ASN A 236 9.93 19.71 19.10
N ALA A 237 9.17 20.23 18.14
CA ALA A 237 7.73 20.06 18.09
C ALA A 237 7.33 18.59 17.87
N THR A 238 6.16 18.24 18.39
CA THR A 238 5.40 17.05 17.98
C THR A 238 4.29 17.50 17.04
N CYS A 239 3.88 16.64 16.10
CA CYS A 239 2.85 16.99 15.13
C CYS A 239 1.83 15.88 14.98
N THR A 240 0.54 16.24 14.93
CA THR A 240 -0.56 15.34 14.56
C THR A 240 -1.02 15.73 13.16
N THR A 241 -0.89 14.80 12.21
CA THR A 241 -1.26 14.99 10.79
C THR A 241 -1.77 13.67 10.22
N TYR A 242 -2.34 13.68 9.02
CA TYR A 242 -2.62 12.44 8.28
C TYR A 242 -1.35 11.57 8.12
N CYS A 243 -0.20 12.17 7.82
CA CYS A 243 1.07 11.45 7.62
C CYS A 243 1.64 10.85 8.92
N HIS A 244 1.28 11.41 10.08
CA HIS A 244 1.69 10.93 11.41
C HIS A 244 0.52 10.23 12.10
N SER A 245 -0.12 9.30 11.40
CA SER A 245 -1.27 8.53 11.87
C SER A 245 -1.15 7.07 11.44
N GLN A 246 -2.17 6.26 11.72
CA GLN A 246 -2.28 4.90 11.18
C GLN A 246 -2.68 4.83 9.69
N GLY A 247 -2.76 5.96 8.98
CA GLY A 247 -2.93 5.98 7.52
C GLY A 247 -4.33 5.62 7.01
N GLU A 248 -5.37 5.75 7.84
CA GLU A 248 -6.74 5.39 7.48
C GLU A 248 -7.39 6.29 6.39
N GLY A 249 -6.72 7.38 6.02
CA GLY A 249 -7.08 8.28 4.94
C GLY A 249 -6.92 9.76 5.33
N PRO A 250 -7.02 10.70 4.38
CA PRO A 250 -6.86 12.14 4.65
C PRO A 250 -8.06 12.75 5.38
N ALA A 251 -9.12 11.96 5.60
CA ALA A 251 -10.32 12.38 6.31
C ALA A 251 -10.19 12.12 7.82
N ALA A 252 -10.65 13.09 8.61
CA ALA A 252 -10.77 12.99 10.06
C ALA A 252 -11.64 11.81 10.50
N THR A 253 -11.42 11.20 11.67
CA THR A 253 -10.37 11.45 12.69
C THR A 253 -9.14 10.59 12.46
N TYR A 254 -7.94 11.12 12.71
CA TYR A 254 -6.70 10.34 12.63
C TYR A 254 -6.48 9.51 13.88
N THR A 255 -6.29 8.21 13.70
CA THR A 255 -5.82 7.33 14.78
C THR A 255 -4.31 7.54 14.97
N ASP A 256 -3.89 7.75 16.22
CA ASP A 256 -2.48 7.91 16.55
C ASP A 256 -1.66 6.67 16.14
N PRO A 257 -0.40 6.87 15.70
CA PRO A 257 0.49 5.77 15.41
C PRO A 257 0.76 4.93 16.66
N ASN A 258 1.15 3.67 16.47
CA ASN A 258 1.49 2.77 17.57
C ASN A 258 2.63 3.31 18.46
N ASN A 259 3.57 4.06 17.89
CA ASN A 259 4.62 4.78 18.60
C ASN A 259 4.47 6.29 18.43
N THR A 260 4.06 6.99 19.48
CA THR A 260 3.89 8.45 19.53
C THR A 260 5.09 9.19 20.16
N SER A 261 6.19 8.50 20.46
CA SER A 261 7.32 9.07 21.23
C SER A 261 8.31 9.91 20.40
N PHE A 262 8.06 10.08 19.10
CA PHE A 262 8.94 10.83 18.21
C PHE A 262 8.62 12.33 18.17
N ASN A 263 9.65 13.14 17.92
CA ASN A 263 9.58 14.59 17.80
C ASN A 263 10.54 15.07 16.70
N TRP A 264 10.54 16.38 16.42
CA TRP A 264 11.35 16.99 15.37
C TRP A 264 12.87 16.75 15.47
N ASN A 265 13.39 16.29 16.61
CA ASN A 265 14.80 15.98 16.82
C ASN A 265 15.09 14.47 17.03
N SER A 266 14.08 13.60 17.09
CA SER A 266 14.23 12.13 17.25
C SER A 266 14.98 11.52 16.07
N PRO A 267 16.07 10.73 16.22
CA PRO A 267 16.91 10.23 15.11
C PRO A 267 16.15 9.70 13.87
N GLN A 268 16.72 9.84 12.67
CA GLN A 268 16.12 9.22 11.48
C GLN A 268 16.12 7.69 11.61
N GLY A 269 15.05 7.03 11.13
CA GLY A 269 14.92 5.57 11.16
C GLY A 269 14.43 5.01 12.49
N THR A 270 13.89 5.84 13.38
CA THR A 270 13.27 5.40 14.65
C THR A 270 11.91 4.72 14.47
N LEU A 271 11.32 4.77 13.27
CA LEU A 271 10.01 4.21 12.96
C LEU A 271 10.14 3.27 11.76
N ASP A 272 9.56 2.08 11.92
CA ASP A 272 9.25 1.15 10.84
C ASP A 272 7.73 1.13 10.62
N CYS A 273 7.23 0.26 9.73
CA CYS A 273 5.80 0.14 9.47
C CYS A 273 4.99 -0.14 10.75
N ILE A 274 5.52 -0.91 11.71
CA ILE A 274 4.80 -1.31 12.93
C ILE A 274 4.82 -0.21 13.98
N GLY A 275 5.85 0.63 13.97
CA GLY A 275 5.88 1.86 14.76
C GLY A 275 4.73 2.81 14.42
N CYS A 276 4.14 2.71 13.23
CA CYS A 276 3.01 3.55 12.82
C CYS A 276 1.69 2.76 12.70
N HIS A 277 1.71 1.61 12.05
CA HIS A 277 0.54 0.77 11.75
C HIS A 277 0.57 -0.53 12.55
N ASP A 278 -0.56 -1.24 12.59
CA ASP A 278 -0.65 -2.54 13.23
C ASP A 278 0.18 -3.62 12.49
N SER A 279 0.64 -4.63 13.22
CA SER A 279 1.50 -5.69 12.70
C SER A 279 0.71 -6.84 12.05
N ASP A 280 1.43 -7.69 11.31
CA ASP A 280 0.99 -9.05 10.98
C ASP A 280 1.30 -10.06 12.11
N ASP A 281 0.91 -11.32 11.93
CA ASP A 281 1.12 -12.42 12.89
C ASP A 281 2.56 -12.98 12.88
N GLN A 282 3.38 -12.66 11.88
CA GLN A 282 4.78 -13.12 11.83
C GLN A 282 5.65 -12.42 12.89
N GLN A 283 5.19 -11.30 13.44
CA GLN A 283 5.91 -10.50 14.42
C GLN A 283 5.41 -10.80 15.85
N ALA A 284 5.84 -11.95 16.39
CA ALA A 284 5.41 -12.60 17.64
C ALA A 284 5.45 -11.77 18.95
N ALA A 285 5.90 -10.51 18.92
CA ALA A 285 6.16 -9.68 20.10
C ALA A 285 5.21 -8.47 20.29
N MET A 286 4.24 -8.24 19.42
CA MET A 286 3.46 -7.00 19.40
C MET A 286 1.97 -7.19 19.75
N ALA A 287 1.42 -6.28 20.56
CA ALA A 287 0.05 -6.31 21.06
C ALA A 287 -1.02 -5.88 20.04
N ASN A 288 -0.60 -5.24 18.93
CA ASN A 288 -1.50 -4.58 17.98
C ASN A 288 -1.45 -5.29 16.62
N ARG A 289 -2.28 -6.33 16.48
CA ARG A 289 -2.43 -7.07 15.21
C ARG A 289 -3.50 -6.41 14.35
N MET A 290 -3.21 -6.28 13.06
CA MET A 290 -4.14 -5.63 12.14
C MET A 290 -5.44 -6.43 12.04
N SER A 291 -6.55 -5.76 12.33
CA SER A 291 -7.89 -6.36 12.35
C SER A 291 -8.88 -5.67 11.42
N THR A 292 -8.44 -4.62 10.72
CA THR A 292 -9.27 -3.83 9.81
C THR A 292 -9.60 -4.61 8.54
N GLY A 293 -10.82 -4.43 8.04
CA GLY A 293 -11.28 -5.05 6.79
C GLY A 293 -11.13 -6.58 6.80
N ARG A 294 -10.35 -7.11 5.85
CA ARG A 294 -10.08 -8.56 5.70
C ARG A 294 -8.63 -8.94 5.91
N HIS A 295 -7.85 -8.10 6.58
CA HIS A 295 -6.46 -8.45 6.92
C HIS A 295 -6.39 -9.74 7.73
N THR A 296 -7.27 -9.95 8.71
CA THR A 296 -7.28 -11.16 9.53
C THR A 296 -7.38 -12.45 8.72
N ALA A 297 -8.11 -12.44 7.59
CA ALA A 297 -8.25 -13.60 6.72
C ALA A 297 -6.95 -13.98 5.99
N HIS A 298 -6.00 -13.05 5.84
CA HIS A 298 -4.78 -13.23 5.06
C HIS A 298 -3.51 -13.27 5.92
N ILE A 299 -3.48 -12.51 7.01
CA ILE A 299 -2.28 -12.32 7.82
C ILE A 299 -2.38 -12.97 9.21
N ASN A 300 -3.55 -13.52 9.56
CA ASN A 300 -3.83 -14.14 10.86
C ASN A 300 -4.83 -15.31 10.73
N ASN A 301 -4.56 -16.23 9.80
CA ASN A 301 -5.46 -17.33 9.44
C ASN A 301 -4.74 -18.62 8.98
N THR A 302 -3.57 -18.91 9.55
CA THR A 302 -2.74 -20.08 9.17
C THR A 302 -3.48 -21.42 9.19
N THR A 303 -4.47 -21.57 10.07
CA THR A 303 -5.26 -22.80 10.20
C THR A 303 -6.24 -23.01 9.05
N PHE A 304 -6.52 -22.00 8.22
CA PHE A 304 -7.46 -22.11 7.12
C PHE A 304 -6.80 -21.98 5.74
N ILE A 305 -5.85 -21.05 5.58
CA ILE A 305 -5.15 -20.84 4.30
C ILE A 305 -3.75 -21.49 4.25
N GLY A 306 -3.34 -22.16 5.33
CA GLY A 306 -2.07 -22.90 5.44
C GLY A 306 -0.82 -22.06 5.73
N ASP A 307 -0.93 -20.73 5.77
CA ASP A 307 0.13 -19.79 6.12
C ASP A 307 -0.42 -18.37 6.42
N ASN A 308 0.42 -17.45 6.88
CA ASN A 308 0.07 -16.02 6.90
C ASN A 308 0.90 -15.25 5.88
N PHE A 309 0.25 -14.34 5.16
CA PHE A 309 0.90 -13.48 4.19
C PHE A 309 1.53 -12.25 4.84
N ALA A 310 2.75 -11.93 4.41
CA ALA A 310 3.43 -10.68 4.73
C ALA A 310 2.75 -9.50 3.99
N CYS A 311 2.82 -8.28 4.53
CA CYS A 311 2.26 -7.06 3.91
C CYS A 311 2.72 -6.86 2.46
N ASN A 312 3.99 -7.16 2.15
CA ASN A 312 4.52 -7.09 0.79
C ASN A 312 3.78 -7.99 -0.22
N THR A 313 3.00 -8.97 0.23
CA THR A 313 2.18 -9.82 -0.66
C THR A 313 1.16 -8.99 -1.43
N CYS A 314 0.54 -8.01 -0.77
CA CYS A 314 -0.51 -7.15 -1.33
C CYS A 314 -0.05 -5.70 -1.52
N HIS A 315 1.01 -5.26 -0.84
CA HIS A 315 1.52 -3.88 -0.89
C HIS A 315 2.94 -3.82 -1.45
N ALA A 316 3.25 -4.61 -2.48
CA ALA A 316 4.58 -4.72 -3.08
C ALA A 316 5.12 -3.43 -3.70
N GLY A 317 4.24 -2.48 -4.02
CA GLY A 317 4.63 -1.13 -4.44
C GLY A 317 5.17 -0.28 -3.29
N THR A 318 4.73 -0.53 -2.05
CA THR A 318 5.00 0.33 -0.89
C THR A 318 5.94 -0.34 0.11
N VAL A 319 5.79 -1.64 0.36
CA VAL A 319 6.47 -2.40 1.42
C VAL A 319 7.63 -3.21 0.84
N SER A 320 8.78 -3.22 1.53
CA SER A 320 9.93 -4.02 1.14
C SER A 320 9.66 -5.53 1.28
N ALA A 321 9.95 -6.29 0.24
CA ALA A 321 9.93 -7.75 0.28
C ALA A 321 10.96 -8.37 1.24
N SER A 322 12.08 -7.70 1.50
CA SER A 322 13.17 -8.26 2.30
C SER A 322 12.96 -8.14 3.81
N SER A 323 12.31 -7.06 4.24
CA SER A 323 12.10 -6.77 5.67
C SER A 323 10.65 -6.88 6.09
N ASN A 324 9.69 -6.68 5.17
CA ASN A 324 8.27 -6.50 5.45
C ASN A 324 7.93 -5.32 6.39
N LEU A 325 8.92 -4.49 6.73
CA LEU A 325 8.83 -3.44 7.76
C LEU A 325 9.28 -2.07 7.26
N SER A 326 9.81 -1.97 6.05
CA SER A 326 10.34 -0.71 5.51
C SER A 326 9.65 -0.31 4.21
N ILE A 327 9.55 1.00 4.00
CA ILE A 327 8.92 1.61 2.83
C ILE A 327 9.90 1.68 1.66
N ILE A 328 9.49 1.22 0.48
CA ILE A 328 10.25 1.28 -0.79
C ILE A 328 9.63 2.22 -1.83
N GLY A 329 8.32 2.42 -1.79
CA GLY A 329 7.60 3.35 -2.66
C GLY A 329 7.06 4.51 -1.87
N LYS A 330 7.89 5.55 -1.66
CA LYS A 330 7.52 6.71 -0.84
C LYS A 330 6.42 7.55 -1.48
N ASP A 331 6.40 7.65 -2.80
CA ASP A 331 5.32 8.25 -3.58
C ASP A 331 3.98 7.55 -3.35
N PHE A 332 3.95 6.20 -3.34
CA PHE A 332 2.74 5.45 -2.98
C PHE A 332 2.37 5.60 -1.50
N HIS A 333 3.34 5.72 -0.60
CA HIS A 333 3.03 5.83 0.83
C HIS A 333 2.26 7.11 1.18
N VAL A 334 2.51 8.22 0.48
CA VAL A 334 1.98 9.55 0.86
C VAL A 334 1.02 10.16 -0.18
N ASN A 335 0.42 9.34 -1.05
CA ASN A 335 -0.52 9.78 -2.08
C ASN A 335 -2.00 9.80 -1.63
N ALA A 336 -2.26 9.58 -0.34
CA ALA A 336 -3.60 9.52 0.25
C ALA A 336 -4.51 8.38 -0.28
N VAL A 337 -3.92 7.35 -0.89
CA VAL A 337 -4.61 6.16 -1.41
C VAL A 337 -4.05 4.89 -0.77
N LYS A 338 -4.90 3.89 -0.53
CA LYS A 338 -4.48 2.57 -0.06
C LYS A 338 -3.99 1.74 -1.25
N ASN A 339 -2.76 1.99 -1.71
CA ASN A 339 -2.22 1.32 -2.90
C ASN A 339 -2.05 -0.19 -2.64
N VAL A 340 -2.82 -1.01 -3.36
CA VAL A 340 -2.70 -2.48 -3.37
C VAL A 340 -2.04 -2.87 -4.68
N VAL A 341 -0.82 -3.40 -4.58
CA VAL A 341 -0.02 -3.89 -5.71
C VAL A 341 0.52 -5.24 -5.29
N PHE A 342 0.06 -6.30 -5.95
CA PHE A 342 0.46 -7.66 -5.61
C PHE A 342 1.90 -7.95 -6.04
N ASN A 343 2.57 -8.82 -5.29
CA ASN A 343 3.91 -9.28 -5.64
C ASN A 343 3.89 -10.44 -6.66
N GLY A 344 5.06 -11.03 -6.92
CA GLY A 344 5.23 -12.12 -7.88
C GLY A 344 4.47 -13.42 -7.57
N VAL A 345 3.86 -13.57 -6.39
CA VAL A 345 2.94 -14.70 -6.10
C VAL A 345 1.62 -14.54 -6.87
N ASN A 346 1.17 -13.29 -7.05
CA ASN A 346 -0.04 -12.96 -7.81
C ASN A 346 0.30 -11.93 -8.91
N PRO A 347 1.10 -12.30 -9.92
CA PRO A 347 1.65 -11.35 -10.90
C PRO A 347 0.59 -10.73 -11.81
N SER A 348 -0.59 -11.36 -11.91
CA SER A 348 -1.75 -10.85 -12.64
C SER A 348 -2.87 -10.37 -11.72
N GLY A 349 -2.65 -10.37 -10.40
CA GLY A 349 -3.64 -9.94 -9.43
C GLY A 349 -3.95 -8.46 -9.57
N ASN A 350 -5.24 -8.12 -9.45
CA ASN A 350 -5.70 -6.74 -9.49
C ASN A 350 -6.61 -6.44 -8.30
N PHE A 351 -6.50 -5.23 -7.78
CA PHE A 351 -7.41 -4.68 -6.79
C PHE A 351 -8.02 -3.39 -7.32
N THR A 352 -9.34 -3.38 -7.48
CA THR A 352 -10.04 -2.19 -7.97
C THR A 352 -10.47 -1.33 -6.79
N GLN A 353 -9.70 -0.29 -6.49
CA GLN A 353 -10.01 0.64 -5.40
C GLN A 353 -11.42 1.26 -5.57
N GLY A 354 -12.19 1.28 -4.48
CA GLY A 354 -13.52 1.92 -4.43
C GLY A 354 -14.66 0.98 -4.79
N ALA A 355 -14.43 0.04 -5.72
CA ALA A 355 -15.25 -1.17 -5.82
C ALA A 355 -14.81 -2.23 -4.79
N ASP A 356 -13.55 -2.11 -4.35
CA ASP A 356 -12.89 -2.98 -3.39
C ASP A 356 -12.97 -4.46 -3.82
N THR A 357 -12.77 -4.74 -5.12
CA THR A 357 -12.83 -6.08 -5.72
C THR A 357 -11.43 -6.63 -5.97
N CYS A 358 -11.27 -7.93 -5.78
CA CYS A 358 -10.03 -8.66 -6.00
C CYS A 358 -10.17 -9.59 -7.20
N ASP A 359 -9.40 -9.34 -8.26
CA ASP A 359 -9.52 -10.03 -9.56
C ASP A 359 -8.22 -10.70 -9.99
N THR A 360 -8.37 -11.78 -10.77
CA THR A 360 -7.26 -12.47 -11.45
C THR A 360 -6.12 -12.88 -10.52
N LEU A 361 -6.48 -13.33 -9.30
CA LEU A 361 -5.53 -13.87 -8.32
C LEU A 361 -5.49 -15.39 -8.38
N TYR A 362 -4.29 -15.94 -8.21
CA TYR A 362 -4.10 -17.37 -8.01
C TYR A 362 -4.78 -17.85 -6.72
N CYS A 363 -4.66 -17.09 -5.63
CA CYS A 363 -5.23 -17.49 -4.32
C CYS A 363 -6.77 -17.44 -4.26
N HIS A 364 -7.41 -16.68 -5.14
CA HIS A 364 -8.89 -16.58 -5.23
C HIS A 364 -9.42 -17.26 -6.52
N SER A 365 -8.66 -18.21 -7.04
CA SER A 365 -9.03 -19.05 -8.18
C SER A 365 -9.92 -20.23 -7.75
N ASP A 366 -10.33 -21.06 -8.71
CA ASP A 366 -11.05 -22.31 -8.42
C ASP A 366 -10.13 -23.45 -7.86
N GLY A 367 -8.84 -23.14 -7.65
CA GLY A 367 -7.82 -24.09 -7.20
C GLY A 367 -7.46 -25.18 -8.20
N SER A 368 -8.01 -25.17 -9.42
CA SER A 368 -7.75 -26.20 -10.44
C SER A 368 -6.44 -25.99 -11.19
N SER A 369 -5.88 -24.77 -11.16
CA SER A 369 -4.62 -24.43 -11.83
C SER A 369 -3.93 -23.24 -11.17
N THR A 370 -2.67 -23.00 -11.53
CA THR A 370 -1.93 -21.78 -11.15
C THR A 370 -2.25 -20.59 -12.07
N THR A 371 -3.00 -20.81 -13.16
CA THR A 371 -3.51 -19.72 -13.99
C THR A 371 -4.76 -19.13 -13.34
N PRO A 372 -4.85 -17.79 -13.18
CA PRO A 372 -6.00 -17.19 -12.52
C PRO A 372 -7.31 -17.50 -13.26
N ASN A 373 -8.21 -18.22 -12.60
CA ASN A 373 -9.58 -18.45 -13.01
C ASN A 373 -10.49 -18.25 -11.80
N ASN A 374 -10.96 -17.02 -11.61
CA ASN A 374 -11.83 -16.70 -10.50
C ASN A 374 -13.13 -17.52 -10.60
N SER A 375 -13.34 -18.47 -9.69
CA SER A 375 -14.66 -19.11 -9.48
C SER A 375 -15.64 -18.06 -8.96
N THR A 376 -15.14 -17.17 -8.08
CA THR A 376 -15.85 -16.03 -7.53
C THR A 376 -14.94 -14.80 -7.54
N THR A 377 -15.53 -13.60 -7.69
CA THR A 377 -14.80 -12.32 -7.54
C THR A 377 -15.12 -11.76 -6.16
N PRO A 378 -14.29 -12.03 -5.13
CA PRO A 378 -14.56 -11.54 -3.80
C PRO A 378 -14.33 -10.04 -3.70
N THR A 379 -15.11 -9.40 -2.85
CA THR A 379 -14.94 -7.99 -2.47
C THR A 379 -14.23 -7.92 -1.12
N TRP A 380 -13.26 -7.05 -0.97
CA TRP A 380 -12.63 -6.73 0.31
C TRP A 380 -13.68 -6.24 1.30
N GLY A 381 -13.96 -7.07 2.30
CA GLY A 381 -15.03 -6.84 3.29
C GLY A 381 -16.18 -7.84 3.24
N SER A 382 -16.34 -8.64 2.17
CA SER A 382 -17.33 -9.73 2.12
C SER A 382 -17.00 -10.87 3.07
N GLY A 383 -17.96 -11.75 3.36
CA GLY A 383 -17.73 -12.96 4.16
C GLY A 383 -16.55 -13.79 3.65
N GLY A 384 -15.92 -14.54 4.55
CA GLY A 384 -14.85 -15.47 4.20
C GLY A 384 -15.34 -16.55 3.24
N LEU A 385 -14.44 -17.05 2.40
CA LEU A 385 -14.69 -18.20 1.55
C LEU A 385 -14.47 -19.47 2.37
N ASP A 386 -15.37 -20.44 2.23
CA ASP A 386 -15.12 -21.80 2.69
C ASP A 386 -14.42 -22.61 1.58
N CYS A 387 -14.15 -23.90 1.83
CA CYS A 387 -13.47 -24.74 0.84
C CYS A 387 -14.27 -24.85 -0.48
N GLN A 388 -15.61 -24.76 -0.45
CA GLN A 388 -16.46 -24.78 -1.64
C GLN A 388 -16.46 -23.43 -2.38
N GLY A 389 -16.31 -22.32 -1.64
CA GLY A 389 -16.17 -20.98 -2.21
C GLY A 389 -14.90 -20.79 -3.03
N CYS A 390 -13.89 -21.65 -2.82
CA CYS A 390 -12.65 -21.68 -3.59
C CYS A 390 -12.53 -22.91 -4.48
N HIS A 391 -12.76 -24.13 -3.99
CA HIS A 391 -12.56 -25.35 -4.77
C HIS A 391 -13.86 -25.86 -5.40
N GLY A 392 -13.76 -26.29 -6.67
CA GLY A 392 -14.90 -26.74 -7.46
C GLY A 392 -15.75 -25.57 -7.99
N SER A 393 -16.76 -25.89 -8.77
CA SER A 393 -17.79 -24.93 -9.18
C SER A 393 -18.95 -24.91 -8.17
N TYR A 394 -19.92 -24.01 -8.38
CA TYR A 394 -21.14 -23.95 -7.57
C TYR A 394 -21.97 -25.25 -7.53
N SER A 395 -21.69 -26.22 -8.41
CA SER A 395 -22.31 -27.56 -8.38
C SER A 395 -21.58 -28.60 -7.52
N SER A 396 -20.35 -28.30 -7.05
CA SER A 396 -19.64 -29.20 -6.13
C SER A 396 -20.39 -29.30 -4.79
N SER A 397 -20.38 -30.49 -4.19
CA SER A 397 -21.08 -30.75 -2.92
C SER A 397 -20.23 -30.46 -1.69
N TYR A 398 -18.91 -30.64 -1.81
CA TYR A 398 -17.94 -30.57 -0.71
C TYR A 398 -16.67 -29.80 -1.09
N GLY A 399 -16.70 -29.06 -2.21
CA GLY A 399 -15.54 -28.38 -2.78
C GLY A 399 -14.63 -29.30 -3.59
N GLU A 400 -15.11 -30.48 -3.95
CA GLU A 400 -14.38 -31.36 -4.86
C GLU A 400 -14.34 -30.78 -6.29
N PRO A 401 -13.24 -30.96 -7.03
CA PRO A 401 -13.20 -30.60 -8.43
C PRO A 401 -14.29 -31.32 -9.24
N ASP A 402 -15.16 -30.57 -9.90
CA ASP A 402 -16.36 -31.05 -10.60
C ASP A 402 -16.31 -30.84 -12.12
N TYR A 403 -15.12 -30.55 -12.67
CA TYR A 403 -14.92 -30.48 -14.12
C TYR A 403 -15.12 -31.84 -14.80
N VAL A 404 -15.58 -31.81 -16.06
CA VAL A 404 -15.84 -33.03 -16.84
C VAL A 404 -14.58 -33.88 -16.96
N ASN A 405 -14.70 -35.17 -16.62
CA ASN A 405 -13.63 -36.14 -16.81
C ASN A 405 -13.36 -36.31 -18.32
N THR A 406 -12.12 -36.04 -18.73
CA THR A 406 -11.74 -36.07 -20.16
C THR A 406 -11.29 -37.46 -20.63
N SER A 407 -10.36 -38.08 -19.90
CA SER A 407 -9.95 -39.47 -20.05
C SER A 407 -8.98 -39.85 -18.92
N ALA A 408 -8.69 -41.16 -18.78
CA ALA A 408 -7.64 -41.66 -17.91
C ALA A 408 -6.30 -40.94 -18.15
N GLY A 409 -5.65 -40.48 -17.08
CA GLY A 409 -4.32 -39.85 -17.12
C GLY A 409 -4.23 -38.45 -17.75
N ALA A 410 -5.29 -37.96 -18.40
CA ALA A 410 -5.29 -36.63 -19.02
C ALA A 410 -5.20 -35.51 -17.98
N THR A 411 -4.80 -34.30 -18.39
CA THR A 411 -4.70 -33.13 -17.49
C THR A 411 -5.98 -32.89 -16.68
N ASN A 412 -7.15 -33.07 -17.29
CA ASN A 412 -8.47 -32.96 -16.64
C ASN A 412 -9.11 -34.34 -16.42
N ALA A 413 -8.31 -35.37 -16.12
CA ALA A 413 -8.79 -36.61 -15.56
C ALA A 413 -9.47 -36.35 -14.22
N ASN A 414 -10.71 -36.79 -14.05
CA ASN A 414 -11.50 -36.55 -12.85
C ASN A 414 -12.22 -37.80 -12.36
N SER A 415 -11.99 -38.18 -11.11
CA SER A 415 -12.71 -39.25 -10.42
C SER A 415 -13.24 -38.80 -9.05
N HIS A 416 -13.30 -37.50 -8.79
CA HIS A 416 -13.70 -36.99 -7.47
C HIS A 416 -15.15 -37.35 -7.12
N ASP A 417 -16.11 -37.25 -8.04
CA ASP A 417 -17.51 -37.62 -7.80
C ASP A 417 -17.63 -39.05 -7.24
N THR A 418 -16.95 -40.01 -7.88
CA THR A 418 -16.95 -41.41 -7.44
C THR A 418 -16.39 -41.60 -6.03
N HIS A 419 -15.36 -40.85 -5.65
CA HIS A 419 -14.69 -41.03 -4.35
C HIS A 419 -15.32 -40.19 -3.24
N VAL A 420 -15.59 -38.91 -3.50
CA VAL A 420 -16.03 -37.94 -2.49
C VAL A 420 -17.54 -37.92 -2.36
N VAL A 421 -18.27 -37.84 -3.49
CA VAL A 421 -19.73 -37.69 -3.48
C VAL A 421 -20.41 -39.05 -3.31
N VAL A 422 -20.08 -40.01 -4.16
CA VAL A 422 -20.65 -41.37 -4.13
C VAL A 422 -20.01 -42.22 -3.04
N GLY A 423 -18.67 -42.22 -2.97
CA GLY A 423 -17.90 -43.03 -2.02
C GLY A 423 -17.88 -42.47 -0.60
N GLY A 424 -18.21 -41.20 -0.41
CA GLY A 424 -18.21 -40.54 0.90
C GLY A 424 -16.83 -40.39 1.53
N PHE A 425 -15.74 -40.57 0.78
CA PHE A 425 -14.39 -40.40 1.31
C PHE A 425 -14.10 -38.93 1.60
N VAL A 426 -13.54 -38.68 2.78
CA VAL A 426 -13.14 -37.32 3.17
C VAL A 426 -11.88 -36.88 2.44
N CYS A 427 -11.77 -35.58 2.13
CA CYS A 427 -10.64 -35.02 1.37
C CYS A 427 -9.27 -35.43 1.95
N LYS A 428 -9.17 -35.50 3.29
CA LYS A 428 -7.98 -35.93 4.04
C LYS A 428 -7.47 -37.31 3.66
N VAL A 429 -8.32 -38.21 3.18
CA VAL A 429 -7.89 -39.57 2.76
C VAL A 429 -6.82 -39.49 1.68
N CYS A 430 -6.94 -38.53 0.74
CA CYS A 430 -6.00 -38.35 -0.37
C CYS A 430 -5.13 -37.10 -0.26
N HIS A 431 -5.55 -36.12 0.55
CA HIS A 431 -4.85 -34.85 0.75
C HIS A 431 -4.43 -34.69 2.22
N ASN A 432 -3.80 -35.73 2.78
CA ASN A 432 -3.51 -35.85 4.21
C ASN A 432 -2.55 -34.77 4.73
N ASP A 433 -1.74 -34.15 3.87
CA ASP A 433 -0.86 -33.06 4.26
C ASP A 433 -1.50 -31.68 4.08
N THR A 434 -2.64 -31.60 3.38
CA THR A 434 -3.30 -30.34 3.05
C THR A 434 -4.40 -30.01 4.06
N THR A 435 -5.29 -30.96 4.37
CA THR A 435 -6.39 -30.75 5.33
C THR A 435 -6.24 -31.61 6.59
N ASP A 436 -6.41 -30.99 7.76
CA ASP A 436 -6.30 -31.67 9.05
C ASP A 436 -7.63 -32.30 9.52
N THR A 437 -8.73 -31.96 8.86
CA THR A 437 -10.10 -32.38 9.21
C THR A 437 -10.52 -33.69 8.56
N ALA A 438 -11.24 -34.53 9.32
CA ALA A 438 -11.84 -35.77 8.81
C ALA A 438 -13.33 -35.58 8.50
N THR A 439 -13.68 -34.48 7.84
CA THR A 439 -15.06 -34.11 7.47
C THR A 439 -15.14 -33.70 6.01
N ASN A 440 -16.33 -33.80 5.42
CA ASN A 440 -16.67 -33.24 4.11
C ASN A 440 -17.82 -32.22 4.27
N PRO A 441 -17.65 -30.95 3.84
CA PRO A 441 -16.38 -30.36 3.39
C PRO A 441 -15.35 -30.26 4.55
N PRO A 442 -14.06 -30.14 4.25
CA PRO A 442 -13.06 -29.83 5.25
C PRO A 442 -13.29 -28.43 5.83
N THR A 443 -12.86 -28.18 7.08
CA THR A 443 -13.01 -26.86 7.73
C THR A 443 -11.69 -26.16 8.02
N SER A 444 -10.56 -26.84 7.81
CA SER A 444 -9.22 -26.29 8.05
C SER A 444 -8.13 -27.03 7.26
N THR A 445 -6.97 -26.39 7.18
CA THR A 445 -5.74 -26.85 6.54
C THR A 445 -4.61 -26.95 7.55
N PHE A 446 -3.57 -27.72 7.23
CA PHE A 446 -2.33 -27.66 8.00
C PHE A 446 -1.58 -26.34 7.76
N ALA A 447 -1.01 -25.77 8.82
CA ALA A 447 -0.13 -24.60 8.75
C ALA A 447 1.29 -24.97 8.27
N ASN A 448 1.39 -25.57 7.07
CA ASN A 448 2.62 -26.09 6.49
C ASN A 448 2.88 -25.61 5.04
N ARG A 449 2.09 -24.62 4.56
CA ARG A 449 2.18 -24.00 3.22
C ARG A 449 1.80 -24.90 2.03
N VAL A 450 1.54 -26.19 2.20
CA VAL A 450 1.29 -27.11 1.06
C VAL A 450 -0.07 -26.88 0.38
N HIS A 451 -0.96 -26.11 1.00
CA HIS A 451 -2.23 -25.71 0.39
C HIS A 451 -2.07 -24.63 -0.69
N ILE A 452 -1.01 -23.81 -0.59
CA ILE A 452 -0.83 -22.58 -1.39
C ILE A 452 0.48 -22.58 -2.19
N ASP A 453 1.15 -23.74 -2.32
CA ASP A 453 2.44 -23.88 -3.00
C ASP A 453 2.34 -24.02 -4.54
N GLY A 454 1.12 -24.02 -5.09
CA GLY A 454 0.86 -24.21 -6.51
C GLY A 454 0.92 -25.65 -6.99
N VAL A 455 1.03 -26.63 -6.08
CA VAL A 455 1.17 -28.06 -6.39
C VAL A 455 -0.07 -28.83 -5.94
N LYS A 456 -0.55 -29.73 -6.79
CA LYS A 456 -1.60 -30.70 -6.43
C LYS A 456 -0.98 -31.86 -5.68
N ASN A 457 -0.88 -31.71 -4.36
CA ASN A 457 -0.29 -32.69 -3.46
C ASN A 457 -1.28 -33.83 -3.19
N VAL A 458 -0.99 -35.05 -3.64
CA VAL A 458 -1.74 -36.27 -3.28
C VAL A 458 -0.87 -37.05 -2.31
N ALA A 459 -1.27 -37.07 -1.04
CA ALA A 459 -0.60 -37.76 0.05
C ALA A 459 -1.64 -38.67 0.72
N ILE A 460 -1.51 -39.99 0.51
CA ILE A 460 -2.48 -40.94 1.02
C ILE A 460 -2.35 -41.05 2.53
N TRP A 461 -3.48 -41.02 3.23
CA TRP A 461 -3.49 -41.21 4.67
C TRP A 461 -3.02 -42.63 5.00
N SER A 462 -2.05 -42.74 5.92
CA SER A 462 -1.42 -44.00 6.36
C SER A 462 -2.36 -45.15 6.73
N ALA A 463 -3.64 -44.88 7.00
CA ALA A 463 -4.64 -45.93 7.20
C ALA A 463 -4.98 -46.71 5.92
N TYR A 464 -4.69 -46.14 4.76
CA TYR A 464 -5.00 -46.67 3.42
C TYR A 464 -3.76 -46.92 2.55
N ASP A 465 -2.60 -46.41 2.98
CA ASP A 465 -1.31 -46.68 2.37
C ASP A 465 -0.83 -48.08 2.77
N THR A 466 -0.63 -48.94 1.78
CA THR A 466 -0.11 -50.31 1.96
C THR A 466 1.36 -50.43 1.57
N SER A 467 1.95 -49.34 1.07
CA SER A 467 3.38 -49.26 0.87
C SER A 467 4.09 -49.23 2.23
N ALA A 468 5.34 -49.66 2.27
CA ALA A 468 6.24 -49.40 3.41
C ALA A 468 7.01 -48.08 3.24
N GLY A 469 6.59 -47.24 2.29
CA GLY A 469 7.33 -46.12 1.75
C GLY A 469 6.85 -44.75 2.22
N ASP A 470 7.00 -43.76 1.36
CA ASP A 470 6.61 -42.38 1.64
C ASP A 470 5.19 -42.16 1.11
N LYS A 471 4.30 -41.55 1.90
CA LYS A 471 2.88 -41.28 1.54
C LYS A 471 2.62 -40.60 0.18
N TYR A 472 3.64 -40.06 -0.49
CA TYR A 472 3.57 -39.51 -1.85
C TYR A 472 3.85 -40.55 -2.95
N ASP A 473 4.30 -41.76 -2.62
CA ASP A 473 4.69 -42.79 -3.59
C ASP A 473 3.48 -43.56 -4.17
N ASN A 474 2.34 -43.53 -3.49
CA ASN A 474 1.11 -44.17 -3.93
C ASN A 474 0.48 -43.50 -5.15
N TYR A 475 0.89 -42.29 -5.52
CA TYR A 475 0.33 -41.56 -6.67
C TYR A 475 1.44 -40.94 -7.54
N VAL A 476 1.56 -41.44 -8.76
CA VAL A 476 2.51 -40.91 -9.75
C VAL A 476 1.87 -39.77 -10.52
N SER A 477 2.13 -38.53 -10.10
CA SER A 477 1.50 -37.32 -10.69
C SER A 477 1.61 -37.20 -12.22
N GLY A 478 2.74 -37.64 -12.81
CA GLY A 478 2.97 -37.56 -14.25
C GLY A 478 2.06 -38.47 -15.10
N THR A 479 1.75 -39.68 -14.61
CA THR A 479 0.86 -40.63 -15.29
C THR A 479 -0.53 -40.70 -14.66
N LYS A 480 -0.71 -40.07 -13.50
CA LYS A 480 -1.88 -40.14 -12.62
C LYS A 480 -2.25 -41.57 -12.24
N THR A 481 -1.25 -42.40 -12.02
CA THR A 481 -1.43 -43.81 -11.65
C THR A 481 -1.33 -43.95 -10.15
N CYS A 482 -2.26 -44.68 -9.55
CA CYS A 482 -2.18 -45.05 -8.14
C CYS A 482 -1.50 -46.42 -7.99
N SER A 483 -0.84 -46.67 -6.87
CA SER A 483 -0.32 -48.00 -6.50
C SER A 483 -0.26 -48.16 -4.99
N ASP A 484 -0.28 -49.40 -4.52
CA ASP A 484 -0.08 -49.73 -3.11
C ASP A 484 -1.11 -49.05 -2.18
N ILE A 485 -2.36 -48.89 -2.65
CA ILE A 485 -3.49 -48.36 -1.87
C ILE A 485 -4.48 -49.49 -1.56
N ALA A 486 -4.90 -49.57 -0.31
CA ALA A 486 -5.79 -50.62 0.17
C ALA A 486 -7.15 -50.65 -0.55
N CYS A 487 -7.68 -49.49 -0.94
CA CYS A 487 -8.99 -49.34 -1.58
C CYS A 487 -9.11 -50.02 -2.96
N HIS A 488 -7.98 -50.25 -3.65
CA HIS A 488 -7.94 -50.86 -4.98
C HIS A 488 -7.30 -52.25 -4.96
N GLY A 489 -7.24 -52.90 -3.79
CA GLY A 489 -6.72 -54.27 -3.66
C GLY A 489 -5.26 -54.42 -4.09
N GLY A 490 -4.47 -53.34 -4.04
CA GLY A 490 -3.09 -53.31 -4.54
C GLY A 490 -2.97 -53.21 -6.06
N GLY A 491 -4.07 -53.04 -6.79
CA GLY A 491 -4.05 -52.73 -8.22
C GLY A 491 -3.41 -51.38 -8.54
N SER A 492 -3.17 -51.12 -9.83
CA SER A 492 -2.57 -49.87 -10.31
C SER A 492 -3.51 -49.05 -11.19
N PRO A 493 -4.66 -48.58 -10.66
CA PRO A 493 -5.63 -47.84 -11.47
C PRO A 493 -5.07 -46.49 -11.91
N GLN A 494 -5.58 -46.01 -13.04
CA GLN A 494 -5.27 -44.66 -13.51
C GLN A 494 -6.43 -43.71 -13.17
N TRP A 495 -6.12 -42.54 -12.61
CA TRP A 495 -7.11 -41.51 -12.29
C TRP A 495 -7.84 -41.05 -13.54
N GLY A 496 -9.16 -40.87 -13.44
CA GLY A 496 -10.06 -40.60 -14.57
C GLY A 496 -10.46 -41.83 -15.37
N ASP A 497 -9.99 -43.03 -15.03
CA ASP A 497 -10.47 -44.27 -15.63
C ASP A 497 -11.68 -44.85 -14.89
N SER A 498 -12.35 -45.82 -15.50
CA SER A 498 -13.40 -46.63 -14.89
C SER A 498 -12.88 -48.04 -14.63
N LEU A 499 -13.02 -48.52 -13.39
CA LEU A 499 -12.70 -49.90 -13.04
C LEU A 499 -13.87 -50.82 -13.34
N THR A 500 -13.56 -51.97 -13.94
CA THR A 500 -14.51 -53.07 -14.12
C THR A 500 -14.57 -53.92 -12.85
N CYS A 501 -15.65 -54.67 -12.66
CA CYS A 501 -15.85 -55.51 -11.47
C CYS A 501 -14.72 -56.52 -11.28
N ASP A 502 -14.20 -57.07 -12.38
CA ASP A 502 -13.13 -58.06 -12.38
C ASP A 502 -11.80 -57.53 -11.86
N ALA A 503 -11.53 -56.23 -12.00
CA ALA A 503 -10.29 -55.63 -11.50
C ALA A 503 -10.16 -55.71 -9.96
N CYS A 504 -11.27 -55.84 -9.25
CA CYS A 504 -11.31 -55.91 -7.79
C CYS A 504 -11.73 -57.29 -7.27
N HIS A 505 -12.73 -57.90 -7.92
CA HIS A 505 -13.36 -59.13 -7.42
C HIS A 505 -12.72 -60.41 -7.93
N LEU A 506 -11.82 -60.37 -8.91
CA LEU A 506 -11.17 -61.58 -9.42
C LEU A 506 -9.73 -61.69 -8.95
N VAL A 507 -9.41 -62.83 -8.32
CA VAL A 507 -8.07 -63.13 -7.82
C VAL A 507 -7.60 -64.51 -8.25
N SER A 508 -6.29 -64.76 -8.17
CA SER A 508 -5.71 -66.10 -8.33
C SER A 508 -5.63 -66.88 -7.01
N GLY A 509 -6.01 -66.24 -5.90
CA GLY A 509 -6.06 -66.80 -4.56
C GLY A 509 -7.43 -67.42 -4.22
N PRO A 510 -7.63 -67.88 -2.97
CA PRO A 510 -8.92 -68.43 -2.54
C PRO A 510 -10.03 -67.38 -2.59
N ASP A 511 -11.28 -67.86 -2.69
CA ASP A 511 -12.48 -67.04 -2.50
C ASP A 511 -12.45 -66.35 -1.13
N VAL A 512 -12.91 -65.10 -1.10
CA VAL A 512 -13.06 -64.29 0.10
C VAL A 512 -14.50 -63.79 0.14
N ASP A 513 -15.23 -64.17 1.19
CA ASP A 513 -16.57 -63.65 1.43
C ASP A 513 -16.49 -62.41 2.35
N ASP A 514 -17.01 -61.28 1.88
CA ASP A 514 -17.22 -60.10 2.72
C ASP A 514 -18.64 -59.55 2.54
N TYR A 515 -19.41 -59.59 3.62
CA TYR A 515 -20.80 -59.11 3.67
C TYR A 515 -20.88 -57.73 4.36
N THR A 516 -19.74 -57.11 4.65
CA THR A 516 -19.63 -55.94 5.50
C THR A 516 -18.77 -54.89 4.82
N TRP A 517 -19.43 -53.99 4.10
CA TRP A 517 -18.78 -52.90 3.35
C TRP A 517 -17.82 -52.05 4.19
N THR A 518 -17.94 -51.99 5.51
CA THR A 518 -17.05 -51.19 6.36
C THR A 518 -15.76 -51.88 6.77
N ASN A 519 -15.51 -53.13 6.37
CA ASN A 519 -14.29 -53.88 6.72
C ASN A 519 -13.00 -53.26 6.13
N PHE A 520 -13.13 -52.25 5.28
CA PHE A 520 -12.03 -51.39 4.87
C PHE A 520 -11.32 -50.73 6.07
N ALA A 521 -12.00 -50.46 7.19
CA ALA A 521 -11.34 -49.85 8.35
C ALA A 521 -10.52 -50.84 9.23
N SER A 522 -10.64 -52.15 9.00
CA SER A 522 -10.11 -53.20 9.88
C SER A 522 -9.43 -54.34 9.11
N GLY A 523 -8.48 -54.01 8.25
CA GLY A 523 -7.65 -54.99 7.53
C GLY A 523 -8.10 -55.31 6.10
N PHE A 524 -9.03 -54.54 5.53
CA PHE A 524 -9.38 -54.49 4.11
C PHE A 524 -9.66 -55.86 3.46
N THR A 525 -10.63 -56.59 4.02
CA THR A 525 -11.18 -57.77 3.35
C THR A 525 -12.23 -57.33 2.33
N GLN A 526 -11.96 -57.51 1.04
CA GLN A 526 -12.94 -57.32 -0.04
C GLN A 526 -13.45 -58.69 -0.50
N ALA A 527 -14.72 -58.77 -0.90
CA ALA A 527 -15.25 -59.98 -1.50
C ALA A 527 -14.50 -60.31 -2.81
N GLN A 528 -13.92 -61.51 -2.91
CA GLN A 528 -13.10 -61.93 -4.04
C GLN A 528 -13.45 -63.35 -4.45
N ILE A 529 -13.31 -63.63 -5.74
CA ILE A 529 -13.60 -64.90 -6.37
C ILE A 529 -12.36 -65.39 -7.11
N ASN A 530 -12.02 -66.65 -6.90
CA ASN A 530 -10.91 -67.35 -7.51
C ASN A 530 -11.19 -67.61 -8.99
N THR A 531 -10.35 -67.02 -9.82
CA THR A 531 -10.35 -67.19 -11.29
C THR A 531 -10.08 -68.63 -11.74
N THR A 532 -9.56 -69.50 -10.88
CA THR A 532 -9.31 -70.92 -11.19
C THR A 532 -10.57 -71.77 -11.00
N ASP A 533 -11.37 -71.45 -9.99
CA ASP A 533 -12.60 -72.19 -9.66
C ASP A 533 -13.77 -71.78 -10.58
N TRP A 534 -13.71 -70.57 -11.16
CA TRP A 534 -14.79 -69.95 -11.92
C TRP A 534 -14.39 -69.46 -13.33
N GLY A 535 -13.37 -70.09 -13.93
CA GLY A 535 -12.48 -69.47 -14.92
C GLY A 535 -13.00 -68.95 -16.26
N GLN A 536 -12.22 -67.97 -16.77
CA GLN A 536 -12.22 -67.41 -18.11
C GLN A 536 -12.10 -68.51 -19.19
N VAL A 537 -13.01 -68.54 -20.17
CA VAL A 537 -12.79 -69.33 -21.40
C VAL A 537 -12.39 -68.36 -22.53
N SER A 538 -11.18 -68.51 -23.06
CA SER A 538 -10.64 -67.72 -24.20
C SER A 538 -10.57 -66.20 -23.99
N GLY A 539 -10.13 -65.75 -22.81
CA GLY A 539 -9.81 -64.33 -22.57
C GLY A 539 -11.02 -63.42 -22.35
N THR A 540 -12.22 -63.98 -22.14
CA THR A 540 -13.40 -63.24 -21.68
C THR A 540 -13.74 -63.68 -20.27
N VAL A 541 -13.96 -62.72 -19.38
CA VAL A 541 -14.36 -62.93 -17.98
C VAL A 541 -15.83 -63.33 -17.95
N TYR A 542 -16.11 -64.52 -17.44
CA TYR A 542 -17.47 -65.02 -17.26
C TYR A 542 -17.81 -65.01 -15.78
N GLY A 543 -18.98 -64.45 -15.45
CA GLY A 543 -19.54 -64.55 -14.11
C GLY A 543 -19.94 -65.99 -13.78
N HIS A 544 -20.12 -66.24 -12.48
CA HIS A 544 -20.48 -67.51 -11.84
C HIS A 544 -21.04 -68.61 -12.77
N GLY A 545 -20.25 -69.65 -13.04
CA GLY A 545 -20.79 -71.01 -13.23
C GLY A 545 -21.01 -71.53 -14.64
N GLY A 546 -20.31 -71.02 -15.66
CA GLY A 546 -20.41 -71.54 -17.04
C GLY A 546 -19.70 -72.87 -17.33
N THR A 547 -19.82 -73.92 -16.49
CA THR A 547 -19.41 -75.26 -16.92
C THR A 547 -20.60 -75.99 -17.54
N THR A 548 -20.62 -76.02 -18.87
CA THR A 548 -21.56 -76.73 -19.76
C THR A 548 -22.87 -76.02 -20.13
N GLY A 549 -22.93 -75.54 -21.37
CA GLY A 549 -24.18 -75.47 -22.15
C GLY A 549 -24.97 -74.16 -22.19
N ASN A 550 -24.78 -73.22 -21.27
CA ASN A 550 -25.40 -71.90 -21.34
C ASN A 550 -24.36 -70.80 -21.66
N LEU A 551 -24.80 -69.85 -22.47
CA LEU A 551 -24.00 -68.73 -23.01
C LEU A 551 -23.22 -68.03 -21.88
N PRO A 552 -22.03 -67.51 -22.18
CA PRO A 552 -21.24 -66.85 -21.16
C PRO A 552 -21.95 -65.62 -20.58
N LEU A 553 -22.38 -65.71 -19.33
CA LEU A 553 -22.88 -64.58 -18.58
C LEU A 553 -21.67 -63.74 -18.13
N VAL A 554 -21.75 -62.42 -18.28
CA VAL A 554 -20.80 -61.47 -17.69
C VAL A 554 -21.33 -61.01 -16.34
N CYS A 555 -20.46 -60.44 -15.48
CA CYS A 555 -20.85 -60.00 -14.13
C CYS A 555 -22.12 -59.12 -14.15
N THR A 556 -22.23 -58.21 -15.12
CA THR A 556 -23.37 -57.30 -15.26
C THR A 556 -24.69 -57.97 -15.65
N ASP A 557 -24.71 -59.25 -16.00
CA ASP A 557 -25.96 -59.98 -16.29
C ASP A 557 -26.68 -60.37 -14.99
N CYS A 558 -25.92 -60.66 -13.93
CA CYS A 558 -26.45 -61.00 -12.61
C CYS A 558 -26.38 -59.83 -11.63
N HIS A 559 -25.35 -58.98 -11.77
CA HIS A 559 -25.10 -57.84 -10.89
C HIS A 559 -25.51 -56.52 -11.55
N ASP A 560 -26.09 -55.62 -10.75
CA ASP A 560 -26.44 -54.26 -11.13
C ASP A 560 -25.25 -53.33 -10.84
N SER A 561 -24.56 -52.93 -11.90
CA SER A 561 -23.45 -51.98 -11.82
C SER A 561 -23.88 -50.58 -11.35
N SER A 562 -25.18 -50.28 -11.33
CA SER A 562 -25.73 -49.02 -10.81
C SER A 562 -26.15 -49.09 -9.34
N ALA A 563 -26.34 -50.29 -8.77
CA ALA A 563 -26.63 -50.44 -7.35
C ALA A 563 -25.41 -50.01 -6.52
N ALA A 564 -25.58 -49.30 -5.40
CA ALA A 564 -24.46 -48.92 -4.56
C ALA A 564 -23.83 -50.13 -3.84
N HIS A 565 -22.52 -50.09 -3.59
CA HIS A 565 -21.91 -51.04 -2.68
C HIS A 565 -22.35 -50.76 -1.22
N GLY A 566 -22.43 -51.80 -0.39
CA GLY A 566 -22.78 -51.67 1.03
C GLY A 566 -24.26 -51.41 1.32
N GLY A 567 -25.15 -51.69 0.36
CA GLY A 567 -26.59 -51.64 0.58
C GLY A 567 -27.03 -52.65 1.67
N PRO A 568 -27.88 -52.26 2.64
CA PRO A 568 -28.23 -53.11 3.80
C PRO A 568 -29.05 -54.37 3.43
N THR A 569 -29.54 -54.45 2.20
CA THR A 569 -30.43 -55.52 1.70
C THR A 569 -29.94 -56.18 0.41
N ASN A 570 -28.86 -55.69 -0.20
CA ASN A 570 -28.32 -56.21 -1.45
C ASN A 570 -26.79 -56.15 -1.47
N TYR A 571 -26.16 -56.95 -0.60
CA TYR A 571 -24.72 -56.96 -0.38
C TYR A 571 -23.92 -57.27 -1.65
N PHE A 572 -24.46 -58.15 -2.51
CA PHE A 572 -23.82 -58.56 -3.77
C PHE A 572 -24.30 -57.78 -4.99
N ARG A 573 -25.12 -56.73 -4.80
CA ARG A 573 -25.61 -55.89 -5.91
C ARG A 573 -26.32 -56.71 -7.00
N LEU A 574 -27.14 -57.70 -6.63
CA LEU A 574 -27.91 -58.51 -7.58
C LEU A 574 -29.00 -57.67 -8.26
N ARG A 575 -29.26 -57.92 -9.55
CA ARG A 575 -30.32 -57.23 -10.31
C ARG A 575 -31.74 -57.56 -9.86
N ASP A 576 -31.94 -58.73 -9.25
CA ASP A 576 -33.22 -59.18 -8.73
C ASP A 576 -33.08 -59.61 -7.26
N SER A 577 -33.15 -58.64 -6.35
CA SER A 577 -33.05 -58.88 -4.91
C SER A 577 -34.27 -59.59 -4.31
N SER A 578 -35.25 -60.01 -5.13
CA SER A 578 -36.43 -60.73 -4.67
C SER A 578 -36.26 -62.25 -4.63
N ASP A 579 -35.16 -62.77 -5.20
CA ASP A 579 -34.79 -64.18 -5.13
C ASP A 579 -33.45 -64.39 -4.41
N PRO A 580 -33.45 -64.66 -3.09
CA PRO A 580 -32.24 -64.90 -2.33
C PRO A 580 -31.65 -66.32 -2.55
N GLY A 581 -32.15 -67.09 -3.54
CA GLY A 581 -31.78 -68.48 -3.76
C GLY A 581 -31.40 -68.85 -5.20
N GLY A 582 -30.81 -67.93 -5.96
CA GLY A 582 -30.32 -68.21 -7.31
C GLY A 582 -29.05 -69.07 -7.34
N ASP A 583 -29.22 -70.40 -7.21
CA ASP A 583 -28.32 -71.41 -7.78
C ASP A 583 -28.57 -71.58 -9.29
#